data_AF-A0A4R1VYG2-F1
#
_entry.id   AF-A0A4R1VYG2-F1
#
_cell.length_a   1.000
_cell.length_b   1.000
_cell.length_c   1.000
_cell.angle_alpha   90.00
_cell.angle_beta   90.00
_cell.angle_gamma   90.00
#
_symmetry.space_group_name_H-M   'P 1'
#
loop_
_entity.id
_entity.type
_entity.pdbx_description
1 polymer ?
#
loop_
_entity_poly.entity_id
_entity_poly.type
_entity_poly.pdbx_seq_one_letter_code
_entity_poly.pdbx_strand_id
1 'polypeptide(L)' 'MPSEFAANTVAVSPQRALKAVVKLTQRRQKPPISVDDFLATLQDKYGMHEAVELIEDAR' A
#
# COMPACT_ATOMS: atom_id res chain seq x y z
N MET A 1 4.87 14.53 6.64
CA MET A 1 5.46 13.27 7.19
C MET A 1 5.47 12.17 6.12
N PRO A 2 6.23 11.05 6.25
CA PRO A 2 6.23 10.00 5.22
C PRO A 2 4.84 9.43 4.88
N SER A 3 3.94 9.34 5.86
CA SER A 3 2.55 8.91 5.66
C SER A 3 1.74 9.87 4.78
N GLU A 4 1.83 11.17 5.06
CA GLU A 4 1.20 12.24 4.27
C GLU A 4 1.74 12.31 2.83
N PHE A 5 3.06 12.14 2.66
CA PHE A 5 3.65 12.05 1.32
C PHE A 5 3.11 10.84 0.55
N ALA A 6 2.99 9.69 1.23
CA ALA A 6 2.42 8.49 0.63
C ALA A 6 0.96 8.73 0.20
N ALA A 7 0.13 9.31 1.06
CA ALA A 7 -1.26 9.64 0.74
C ALA A 7 -1.37 10.56 -0.48
N ASN A 8 -0.64 11.67 -0.49
CA ASN A 8 -0.60 12.60 -1.63
C ASN A 8 -0.14 11.92 -2.93
N THR A 9 0.85 11.02 -2.86
CA THR A 9 1.36 10.30 -4.03
C THR A 9 0.36 9.26 -4.54
N VAL A 10 -0.29 8.53 -3.64
CA VAL A 10 -1.33 7.56 -3.99
C VAL A 10 -2.53 8.26 -4.61
N ALA A 11 -2.95 9.41 -4.08
CA ALA A 11 -4.06 10.21 -4.59
C ALA A 11 -3.88 10.62 -6.06
N VAL A 12 -2.63 10.82 -6.53
CA VAL A 12 -2.35 11.10 -7.94
C VAL A 12 -2.73 9.91 -8.85
N SER A 13 -2.54 8.67 -8.40
CA SER A 13 -2.96 7.49 -9.16
C SER A 13 -3.08 6.24 -8.27
N PRO A 14 -4.28 6.00 -7.69
CA PRO A 14 -4.52 4.87 -6.82
C PRO A 14 -4.29 3.51 -7.50
N GLN A 15 -4.66 3.38 -8.78
CA GLN A 15 -4.47 2.13 -9.54
C GLN A 15 -2.98 1.81 -9.78
N ARG A 16 -2.13 2.83 -9.94
CA ARG A 16 -0.67 2.62 -10.07
C ARG A 16 -0.07 2.22 -8.72
N ALA A 17 -0.55 2.80 -7.62
CA ALA A 17 -0.15 2.41 -6.28
C ALA A 17 -0.53 0.94 -5.99
N LEU A 18 -1.77 0.53 -6.26
CA LEU A 18 -2.21 -0.87 -6.12
C LEU A 18 -1.32 -1.83 -6.93
N LYS A 19 -1.06 -1.51 -8.21
CA LYS A 19 -0.15 -2.31 -9.05
C LYS A 19 1.27 -2.39 -8.48
N ALA A 20 1.77 -1.32 -7.86
CA ALA A 20 3.07 -1.32 -7.22
C ALA A 20 3.09 -2.22 -5.98
N VAL A 21 2.05 -2.15 -5.14
CA VAL A 21 1.88 -3.02 -3.96
C VAL A 21 1.85 -4.49 -4.38
N VAL A 22 1.02 -4.86 -5.36
CA VAL A 22 0.96 -6.24 -5.88
C VAL A 22 2.34 -6.71 -6.37
N LYS A 23 3.09 -5.87 -7.08
CA LYS A 23 4.46 -6.21 -7.52
C LYS A 23 5.43 -6.38 -6.35
N LEU A 24 5.30 -5.57 -5.30
CA LEU A 24 6.15 -5.68 -4.11
C LEU A 24 5.88 -6.97 -3.34
N THR A 25 4.61 -7.35 -3.17
CA THR A 25 4.25 -8.60 -2.48
C THR A 25 4.69 -9.82 -3.27
N GLN A 26 4.56 -9.82 -4.60
CA GLN A 26 5.06 -10.89 -5.48
C GLN A 26 6.59 -11.10 -5.42
N ARG A 27 7.36 -10.03 -5.15
CA ARG A 27 8.82 -10.12 -4.97
C ARG A 27 9.21 -10.78 -3.65
N ARG A 28 8.36 -10.71 -2.62
CA ARG A 28 8.57 -11.39 -1.34
C ARG A 28 8.06 -12.83 -1.46
N GLN A 29 8.98 -13.75 -1.73
CA GLN A 29 8.65 -15.18 -1.83
C GLN A 29 9.00 -15.97 -0.56
N LYS A 30 9.74 -15.39 0.40
CA LYS A 30 10.20 -16.08 1.61
C LYS A 30 10.30 -15.13 2.83
N PRO A 31 9.35 -15.15 3.77
CA PRO A 31 8.01 -15.76 3.63
C PRO A 31 7.17 -14.99 2.60
N PRO A 32 6.25 -15.65 1.87
CA PRO A 32 5.22 -14.97 1.10
C PRO A 32 4.40 -14.04 1.99
N ILE A 33 3.97 -12.90 1.44
CA ILE A 33 3.06 -11.97 2.11
C ILE A 33 1.90 -11.65 1.16
N SER A 34 0.67 -11.66 1.68
CA SER A 34 -0.49 -11.24 0.88
C SER A 34 -0.49 -9.72 0.70
N VAL A 35 -1.28 -9.23 -0.26
CA VAL A 35 -1.50 -7.77 -0.42
C VAL A 35 -2.15 -7.20 0.84
N ASP A 36 -3.12 -7.92 1.41
CA ASP A 36 -3.90 -7.47 2.55
C ASP A 36 -3.01 -7.36 3.80
N ASP A 37 -2.14 -8.35 4.06
CA ASP A 37 -1.16 -8.31 5.17
C ASP A 37 -0.14 -7.18 5.00
N PHE A 38 0.25 -6.90 3.74
CA PHE A 38 1.16 -5.81 3.44
C PHE A 38 0.51 -4.45 3.70
N LEU A 39 -0.75 -4.27 3.29
CA LEU A 39 -1.53 -3.06 3.54
C LEU A 39 -1.79 -2.87 5.05
N ALA A 40 -2.14 -3.93 5.78
CA ALA A 40 -2.25 -3.89 7.24
C ALA A 40 -0.92 -3.45 7.88
N THR A 41 0.22 -3.94 7.39
CA THR A 41 1.54 -3.48 7.86
C THR A 41 1.76 -1.99 7.62
N LEU A 42 1.34 -1.46 6.47
CA LEU A 42 1.44 -0.02 6.17
C LEU A 42 0.57 0.83 7.11
N GLN A 43 -0.62 0.34 7.46
CA GLN A 43 -1.48 1.01 8.44
C GLN A 43 -0.88 0.93 9.85
N ASP A 44 -0.71 -0.28 10.38
CA ASP A 44 -0.44 -0.51 11.80
C ASP A 44 0.96 -0.04 12.21
N LYS A 45 1.94 -0.23 11.33
CA LYS A 45 3.35 0.08 11.64
C LYS A 45 3.78 1.46 11.19
N TYR A 46 3.23 1.96 10.09
CA TYR A 46 3.67 3.19 9.45
C TYR A 46 2.63 4.32 9.47
N GLY A 47 1.42 4.07 10.01
CA GLY A 47 0.36 5.06 10.12
C GLY A 47 -0.13 5.56 8.75
N MET A 48 0.00 4.75 7.70
CA MET A 48 -0.36 5.13 6.32
C MET A 48 -1.85 4.89 6.02
N HIS A 49 -2.75 5.19 6.96
CA HIS A 49 -4.18 4.87 6.86
C HIS A 49 -4.82 5.44 5.58
N GLU A 50 -4.66 6.73 5.33
CA GLU A 50 -5.23 7.42 4.15
C GLU A 50 -4.69 6.86 2.82
N ALA A 51 -3.39 6.55 2.75
CA ALA A 51 -2.81 5.94 1.56
C ALA A 51 -3.36 4.53 1.29
N VAL A 52 -3.65 3.77 2.36
CA VAL A 52 -4.20 2.41 2.23
C VAL A 52 -5.68 2.47 1.86
N GLU A 53 -6.46 3.37 2.45
CA GLU A 53 -7.86 3.61 2.08
C GLU A 53 -8.00 3.89 0.58
N LEU A 54 -7.18 4.81 0.05
CA LEU A 54 -7.17 5.11 -1.39
C LEU A 54 -6.79 3.91 -2.27
N ILE A 55 -5.93 3.01 -1.77
CA ILE A 55 -5.54 1.79 -2.50
C ILE A 55 -6.69 0.77 -2.52
N GLU A 56 -7.40 0.62 -1.40
CA GLU A 56 -8.56 -0.28 -1.29
C GLU A 56 -9.73 0.19 -2.16
N ASP A 57 -10.00 1.49 -2.20
CA ASP A 57 -11.02 2.09 -3.08
C ASP A 57 -10.74 1.85 -4.58
N ALA A 58 -9.49 1.59 -4.94
CA ALA A 58 -9.05 1.37 -6.31
C ALA A 58 -9.01 -0.11 -6.74
N ARG A 59 -9.38 -1.02 -5.83
CA ARG A 59 -9.31 -2.48 -6.00
C ARG A 59 -10.60 -3.06 -6.58
#